data_AF-A0A399PU26-F1
#
_entry.id   AF-A0A399PU26-F1
#
_cell.length_a   1.000
_cell.length_b   1.000
_cell.length_c   1.000
_cell.angle_alpha   90.00
_cell.angle_beta   90.00
_cell.angle_gamma   90.00
#
_symmetry.space_group_name_H-M   'P 1'
#
loop_
_entity.id
_entity.type
_entity.pdbx_description
1 polymer ?
#
loop_
_entity_poly.entity_id
_entity_poly.type
_entity_poly.pdbx_seq_one_letter_code
_entity_poly.pdbx_strand_id
1 'polypeptide(L)'
;MNLHLEIERIFTDQAFARPLFYSCPGGLRFELSETGGMIDQFLLALRKSTEICTDIFSDEPTLVTCLRFHSGGQRFVHRALLQSLRSAGIEIPTERSIWSERTDPDDLFCESEPEYWINLAFEVPARMLQALLWCALATDFGAIAPNPRCAVYLFNLRAGVMVFPYDDRGMDVVGPNKDLLSKLYHRHHAYLLDYDRPAMDADFAGFF
;
A
#
# COMPACT_ATOMS: atom_id res chain seq x y z
N MET A 1 -6.97 3.21 20.02
CA MET A 1 -6.87 4.38 19.11
C MET A 1 -7.75 4.15 17.87
N ASN A 2 -8.40 5.16 17.28
CA ASN A 2 -9.19 4.96 16.05
C ASN A 2 -8.32 5.30 14.82
N LEU A 3 -7.79 4.26 14.18
CA LEU A 3 -6.86 4.39 13.06
C LEU A 3 -7.54 4.98 11.81
N HIS A 4 -8.84 4.73 11.63
CA HIS A 4 -9.59 5.28 10.50
C HIS A 4 -9.58 6.81 10.52
N LEU A 5 -9.99 7.40 11.65
CA LEU A 5 -10.03 8.86 11.82
C LEU A 5 -8.63 9.50 11.75
N GLU A 6 -7.60 8.78 12.21
CA GLU A 6 -6.23 9.30 12.16
C GLU A 6 -5.66 9.30 10.74
N ILE A 7 -5.92 8.23 9.97
CA ILE A 7 -5.56 8.15 8.55
C ILE A 7 -6.27 9.27 7.77
N GLU A 8 -7.58 9.42 7.94
CA GLU A 8 -8.36 10.49 7.29
C GLU A 8 -7.82 11.88 7.62
N ARG A 9 -7.54 12.13 8.91
CA ARG A 9 -6.99 13.41 9.36
C ARG A 9 -5.62 13.74 8.75
N ILE A 10 -4.73 12.76 8.64
CA ILE A 10 -3.36 12.99 8.15
C ILE A 10 -3.33 13.11 6.62
N PHE A 11 -4.14 12.31 5.93
CA PHE A 11 -4.13 12.21 4.47
C PHE A 11 -5.33 12.91 3.81
N THR A 12 -6.06 13.74 4.55
CA THR A 12 -7.16 14.61 4.07
C THR A 12 -8.17 13.85 3.20
N ASP A 13 -8.62 12.69 3.67
CA ASP A 13 -9.56 11.79 2.97
C ASP A 13 -9.10 11.22 1.62
N GLN A 14 -7.81 11.41 1.26
CA GLN A 14 -7.24 10.92 0.00
C GLN A 14 -6.50 9.59 0.15
N ALA A 15 -6.43 9.02 1.36
CA ALA A 15 -5.67 7.80 1.68
C ALA A 15 -5.95 6.61 0.74
N PHE A 16 -7.19 6.52 0.24
CA PHE A 16 -7.65 5.41 -0.60
C PHE A 16 -8.13 5.85 -1.99
N ALA A 17 -7.91 7.12 -2.35
CA ALA A 17 -8.28 7.64 -3.65
C ALA A 17 -7.46 6.96 -4.77
N ARG A 18 -8.07 6.87 -5.96
CA ARG A 18 -7.47 6.19 -7.13
C ARG A 18 -7.50 7.11 -8.35
N PRO A 19 -6.38 7.24 -9.10
CA PRO A 19 -5.03 6.78 -8.77
C PRO A 19 -4.40 7.60 -7.62
N LEU A 20 -3.64 6.95 -6.73
CA LEU A 20 -3.19 7.56 -5.48
C LEU A 20 -2.20 8.71 -5.70
N PHE A 21 -1.19 8.51 -6.56
CA PHE A 21 -0.20 9.53 -6.92
C PHE A 21 -0.83 10.85 -7.37
N TYR A 22 -1.82 10.79 -8.28
CA TYR A 22 -2.49 11.99 -8.77
C TYR A 22 -3.48 12.58 -7.77
N SER A 23 -3.99 11.76 -6.86
CA SER A 23 -4.90 12.24 -5.81
C SER A 23 -4.14 13.02 -4.75
N CYS A 24 -2.90 12.64 -4.45
CA CYS A 24 -2.04 13.24 -3.41
C CYS A 24 -0.84 14.00 -4.03
N PRO A 25 -0.94 15.31 -4.33
CA PRO A 25 0.12 16.09 -4.96
C PRO A 25 1.45 16.05 -4.20
N GLY A 26 2.58 16.06 -4.93
CA GLY A 26 3.91 15.89 -4.37
C GLY A 26 4.13 14.53 -3.75
N GLY A 27 3.58 13.49 -4.38
CA GLY A 27 3.90 12.09 -4.10
C GLY A 27 5.12 11.62 -4.88
N LEU A 28 5.53 10.39 -4.62
CA LEU A 28 6.52 9.66 -5.40
C LEU A 28 5.91 8.39 -5.97
N ARG A 29 6.35 8.03 -7.17
CA ARG A 29 5.96 6.81 -7.85
C ARG A 29 7.19 6.04 -8.28
N PHE A 30 7.27 4.80 -7.82
CA PHE A 30 8.41 3.91 -8.04
C PHE A 30 8.05 2.78 -8.99
N GLU A 31 8.98 2.45 -9.88
CA GLU A 31 8.97 1.27 -10.73
C GLU A 31 9.73 0.13 -10.05
N LEU A 32 9.00 -0.91 -9.69
CA LEU A 32 9.48 -2.01 -8.87
C LEU A 32 10.05 -3.17 -9.71
N SER A 33 9.47 -3.46 -10.87
CA SER A 33 9.98 -4.46 -11.80
C SER A 33 9.58 -4.16 -13.24
N GLU A 34 10.38 -4.64 -14.20
CA GLU A 34 10.23 -4.31 -15.64
C GLU A 34 10.38 -5.55 -16.54
N THR A 35 11.35 -6.41 -16.25
CA THR A 35 11.75 -7.51 -17.14
C THR A 35 12.13 -8.77 -16.36
N GLY A 36 12.07 -9.93 -17.03
CA GLY A 36 12.45 -11.21 -16.46
C GLY A 36 11.30 -12.20 -16.33
N GLY A 37 11.58 -13.36 -15.75
CA GLY A 37 10.54 -14.31 -15.39
C GLY A 37 9.76 -13.86 -14.16
N MET A 38 8.63 -14.52 -13.90
CA MET A 38 7.74 -14.25 -12.75
C MET A 38 8.50 -14.16 -11.41
N ILE A 39 9.48 -15.06 -11.20
CA ILE A 39 10.27 -15.10 -9.97
C ILE A 39 11.21 -13.89 -9.87
N ASP A 40 11.85 -13.51 -10.98
CA ASP A 40 12.80 -12.40 -11.01
C ASP A 40 12.08 -11.07 -10.77
N GLN A 41 10.93 -10.88 -11.43
CA GLN A 41 10.07 -9.71 -11.25
C GLN A 41 9.65 -9.55 -9.79
N PHE A 42 9.10 -10.62 -9.19
CA PHE A 42 8.67 -10.60 -7.80
C PHE A 42 9.82 -10.32 -6.82
N LEU A 43 10.96 -10.99 -6.98
CA LEU A 43 12.11 -10.81 -6.08
C LEU A 43 12.75 -9.42 -6.24
N LEU A 44 12.76 -8.86 -7.45
CA LEU A 44 13.22 -7.50 -7.69
C LEU A 44 12.28 -6.48 -7.04
N ALA A 45 10.97 -6.64 -7.22
CA ALA A 45 9.95 -5.79 -6.63
C ALA A 45 10.02 -5.83 -5.10
N LEU A 46 10.14 -7.02 -4.51
CA LEU A 46 10.28 -7.20 -3.07
C LEU A 46 11.55 -6.52 -2.54
N ARG A 47 12.67 -6.62 -3.26
CA ARG A 47 13.92 -5.97 -2.88
C ARG A 47 13.79 -4.44 -2.90
N LYS A 48 13.40 -3.85 -4.03
CA LYS A 48 13.29 -2.39 -4.20
C LYS A 48 12.30 -1.80 -3.19
N SER A 49 11.12 -2.41 -3.05
CA SER A 49 10.10 -1.95 -2.08
C SER A 49 10.59 -2.06 -0.63
N THR A 50 11.29 -3.14 -0.27
CA THR A 50 11.86 -3.29 1.08
C THR A 50 12.91 -2.22 1.36
N GLU A 51 13.78 -1.92 0.40
CA GLU A 51 14.80 -0.88 0.54
C GLU A 51 14.16 0.51 0.78
N ILE A 52 13.22 0.90 -0.07
CA ILE A 52 12.49 2.17 0.05
C ILE A 52 11.73 2.24 1.39
N CYS A 53 10.99 1.19 1.75
CA CYS A 53 10.21 1.18 2.98
C CYS A 53 11.10 1.13 4.23
N THR A 54 12.29 0.54 4.17
CA THR A 54 13.21 0.56 5.30
C THR A 54 13.59 1.99 5.67
N ASP A 55 13.81 2.87 4.70
CA ASP A 55 14.10 4.28 4.98
C ASP A 55 12.88 5.08 5.48
N ILE A 56 11.66 4.58 5.26
CA ILE A 56 10.41 5.19 5.77
C ILE A 56 10.13 4.76 7.22
N PHE A 57 10.49 3.52 7.57
CA PHE A 57 10.12 2.89 8.84
C PHE A 57 11.31 2.61 9.77
N SER A 58 12.54 3.04 9.44
CA SER A 58 13.77 2.68 10.18
C SER A 58 13.72 3.05 11.66
N ASP A 59 13.08 4.18 11.98
CA ASP A 59 13.10 4.77 13.32
C ASP A 59 11.85 4.42 14.13
N GLU A 60 10.91 3.66 13.56
CA GLU A 60 9.66 3.30 14.21
C GLU A 60 9.69 1.83 14.70
N PRO A 61 9.29 1.56 15.95
CA PRO A 61 9.18 0.18 16.44
C PRO A 61 8.02 -0.57 15.78
N THR A 62 7.02 0.17 15.29
CA THR A 62 5.77 -0.31 14.74
C THR A 62 5.36 0.52 13.53
N LEU A 63 4.50 -0.04 12.70
CA LEU A 63 3.85 0.65 11.60
C LEU A 63 2.37 0.30 11.60
N VAL A 64 1.56 1.11 10.93
CA VAL A 64 0.14 0.81 10.73
C VAL A 64 -0.04 0.20 9.35
N THR A 65 -0.71 -0.94 9.27
CA THR A 65 -1.11 -1.54 8.00
C THR A 65 -2.63 -1.43 7.85
N CYS A 66 -3.12 -1.14 6.64
CA CYS A 66 -4.52 -1.26 6.29
C CYS A 66 -4.69 -2.25 5.14
N LEU A 67 -5.45 -3.32 5.40
CA LEU A 67 -5.84 -4.28 4.40
C LEU A 67 -7.18 -3.86 3.81
N ARG A 68 -7.26 -3.74 2.49
CA ARG A 68 -8.49 -3.39 1.78
C ARG A 68 -8.89 -4.52 0.84
N PHE A 69 -10.11 -5.02 1.00
CA PHE A 69 -10.65 -6.13 0.22
C PHE A 69 -12.16 -6.00 0.05
N HIS A 70 -12.69 -6.64 -0.98
CA HIS A 70 -14.11 -6.53 -1.31
C HIS A 70 -14.98 -7.41 -0.41
N SER A 71 -16.15 -6.92 0.00
CA SER A 71 -17.12 -7.65 0.84
C SER A 71 -17.93 -8.70 0.08
N GLY A 72 -17.61 -8.94 -1.20
CA GLY A 72 -18.44 -9.66 -2.17
C GLY A 72 -19.15 -10.90 -1.63
N GLY A 73 -20.33 -11.22 -2.17
CA GLY A 73 -21.32 -12.13 -1.55
C GLY A 73 -20.90 -13.57 -1.22
N GLN A 74 -19.66 -13.98 -1.54
CA GLN A 74 -19.12 -15.29 -1.18
C GLN A 74 -18.44 -15.27 0.21
N ARG A 75 -19.14 -15.80 1.21
CA ARG A 75 -18.72 -15.90 2.62
C ARG A 75 -17.34 -16.56 2.87
N PHE A 76 -16.78 -17.27 1.89
CA PHE A 76 -15.52 -18.01 2.02
C PHE A 76 -14.27 -17.21 1.64
N VAL A 77 -14.40 -16.10 0.92
CA VAL A 77 -13.25 -15.31 0.43
C VAL A 77 -12.41 -14.79 1.60
N HIS A 78 -13.06 -14.33 2.67
CA HIS A 78 -12.36 -13.85 3.85
C HIS A 78 -11.62 -14.97 4.59
N ARG A 79 -12.09 -16.23 4.55
CA ARG A 79 -11.37 -17.34 5.20
C ARG A 79 -10.03 -17.61 4.52
N ALA A 80 -10.00 -17.57 3.19
CA ALA A 80 -8.78 -17.75 2.41
C ALA A 80 -7.78 -16.61 2.66
N LEU A 81 -8.26 -15.36 2.65
CA LEU A 81 -7.48 -14.17 3.00
C LEU A 81 -6.86 -14.32 4.40
N LEU A 82 -7.68 -14.60 5.42
CA LEU A 82 -7.20 -14.75 6.80
C LEU A 82 -6.21 -15.90 6.95
N GLN A 83 -6.41 -17.00 6.21
CA GLN A 83 -5.47 -18.12 6.23
C GLN A 83 -4.14 -17.76 5.58
N SER A 84 -4.15 -17.05 4.46
CA SER A 84 -2.94 -16.59 3.80
C SER A 84 -2.15 -15.60 4.66
N LEU A 85 -2.81 -14.67 5.35
CA LEU A 85 -2.17 -13.76 6.30
C LEU A 85 -1.49 -14.54 7.43
N ARG A 86 -2.17 -15.53 8.02
CA ARG A 86 -1.57 -16.40 9.04
C ARG A 86 -0.37 -17.18 8.51
N SER A 87 -0.43 -17.70 7.28
CA SER A 87 0.71 -18.37 6.66
C SER A 87 1.88 -17.43 6.39
N ALA A 88 1.63 -16.12 6.22
CA ALA A 88 2.65 -15.08 6.15
C ALA A 88 3.15 -14.61 7.55
N GLY A 89 2.63 -15.20 8.63
CA GLY A 89 2.93 -14.79 10.01
C GLY A 89 2.24 -13.48 10.43
N ILE A 90 1.30 -12.97 9.65
CA ILE A 90 0.54 -11.76 9.95
C ILE A 90 -0.70 -12.14 10.74
N GLU A 91 -0.67 -11.85 12.04
CA GLU A 91 -1.81 -12.02 12.94
C GLU A 91 -2.56 -10.68 13.08
N ILE A 92 -3.88 -10.72 12.92
CA ILE A 92 -4.72 -9.54 13.11
C ILE A 92 -5.02 -9.40 14.61
N PRO A 93 -4.59 -8.30 15.26
CA PRO A 93 -4.78 -8.11 16.68
C PRO A 93 -6.23 -7.81 17.06
N THR A 94 -6.52 -7.89 18.35
CA THR A 94 -7.82 -7.49 18.92
C THR A 94 -8.05 -5.99 18.77
N GLU A 95 -7.02 -5.17 19.01
CA GLU A 95 -7.08 -3.73 18.77
C GLU A 95 -6.89 -3.44 17.28
N ARG A 96 -7.98 -3.08 16.60
CA ARG A 96 -8.03 -2.81 15.17
C ARG A 96 -9.19 -1.88 14.85
N SER A 97 -9.12 -1.19 13.71
CA SER A 97 -10.22 -0.41 13.15
C SER A 97 -10.76 -1.10 11.91
N ILE A 98 -12.09 -1.19 11.80
CA ILE A 98 -12.79 -1.76 10.64
C ILE A 98 -13.86 -0.78 10.21
N TRP A 99 -13.89 -0.45 8.93
CA TRP A 99 -14.95 0.34 8.32
C TRP A 99 -15.20 -0.13 6.89
N SER A 100 -16.36 0.22 6.37
CA SER A 100 -16.76 -0.12 5.01
C SER A 100 -17.06 1.13 4.21
N GLU A 101 -16.58 1.18 2.98
CA GLU A 101 -16.91 2.20 2.00
C GLU A 101 -17.79 1.57 0.93
N ARG A 102 -18.90 2.20 0.61
CA ARG A 102 -19.79 1.73 -0.44
C ARG A 102 -19.12 1.95 -1.80
N THR A 103 -19.13 0.92 -2.63
CA THR A 103 -18.74 1.03 -4.04
C THR A 103 -19.95 1.56 -4.81
N ASP A 104 -19.76 2.61 -5.61
CA ASP A 104 -20.80 3.02 -6.55
C ASP A 104 -20.88 1.94 -7.64
N PRO A 105 -22.08 1.41 -7.94
CA PRO A 105 -22.21 0.43 -9.01
C PRO A 105 -21.78 1.08 -10.32
N ASP A 106 -20.82 0.46 -11.03
CA ASP A 106 -20.37 0.91 -12.36
C ASP A 106 -21.53 0.95 -13.38
N ASP A 107 -22.65 0.28 -13.08
CA ASP A 107 -23.84 0.23 -13.90
C ASP A 107 -25.09 0.65 -13.09
N LEU A 108 -25.68 1.79 -13.48
CA LEU A 108 -26.91 2.36 -12.91
C LEU A 108 -28.14 1.42 -13.03
N PHE A 109 -28.04 0.37 -13.85
CA PHE A 109 -29.11 -0.61 -14.07
C PHE A 109 -28.86 -1.96 -13.37
N CYS A 110 -27.83 -2.08 -12.53
CA CYS A 110 -27.54 -3.33 -11.82
C CYS A 110 -28.43 -3.48 -10.56
N GLU A 111 -29.29 -4.50 -10.54
CA GLU A 111 -30.09 -4.90 -9.36
C GLU A 111 -29.28 -5.69 -8.30
N SER A 112 -27.95 -5.70 -8.40
CA SER A 112 -27.10 -6.41 -7.42
C SER A 112 -27.11 -5.72 -6.06
N GLU A 113 -27.02 -6.52 -4.99
CA GLU A 113 -26.74 -6.03 -3.63
C GLU A 113 -25.55 -5.05 -3.63
N PRO A 114 -25.58 -3.98 -2.81
CA PRO A 114 -24.51 -3.01 -2.77
C PRO A 114 -23.17 -3.66 -2.40
N GLU A 115 -22.17 -3.35 -3.21
CA GLU A 115 -20.79 -3.79 -3.07
C GLU A 115 -20.05 -2.85 -2.11
N TYR A 116 -19.19 -3.39 -1.24
CA TYR A 116 -18.43 -2.59 -0.27
C TYR A 116 -16.96 -2.95 -0.27
N TRP A 117 -16.11 -1.92 -0.19
CA TRP A 117 -14.75 -2.07 0.28
C TRP A 117 -14.73 -2.20 1.79
N ILE A 118 -14.14 -3.27 2.29
CA ILE A 118 -13.83 -3.42 3.71
C ILE A 118 -12.39 -3.00 3.90
N ASN A 119 -12.17 -2.07 4.83
CA ASN A 119 -10.87 -1.66 5.29
C ASN A 119 -10.64 -2.20 6.69
N LEU A 120 -9.49 -2.80 6.91
CA LEU A 120 -9.05 -3.37 8.19
C LEU A 120 -7.67 -2.80 8.53
N ALA A 121 -7.63 -1.84 9.45
CA ALA A 121 -6.39 -1.20 9.89
C ALA A 121 -5.97 -1.68 11.28
N PHE A 122 -4.68 -1.95 11.45
CA PHE A 122 -4.10 -2.34 12.72
C PHE A 122 -2.59 -2.02 12.76
N GLU A 123 -2.07 -1.91 13.98
CA GLU A 123 -0.65 -1.70 14.22
C GLU A 123 0.10 -3.04 14.25
N VAL A 124 1.31 -3.06 13.68
CA VAL A 124 2.18 -4.23 13.59
C VAL A 124 3.63 -3.85 13.87
N PRO A 125 4.45 -4.75 14.43
CA PRO A 125 5.88 -4.51 14.59
C PRO A 125 6.57 -4.27 13.25
N ALA A 126 7.51 -3.33 13.18
CA ALA A 126 8.21 -2.97 11.94
C ALA A 126 8.95 -4.16 11.29
N ARG A 127 9.35 -5.16 12.08
CA ARG A 127 9.91 -6.44 11.57
C ARG A 127 8.98 -7.20 10.61
N MET A 128 7.68 -6.91 10.60
CA MET A 128 6.69 -7.52 9.69
C MET A 128 6.67 -6.87 8.31
N LEU A 129 7.45 -5.80 8.08
CA LEU A 129 7.45 -5.03 6.84
C LEU A 129 7.62 -5.92 5.60
N GLN A 130 8.60 -6.81 5.58
CA GLN A 130 8.84 -7.68 4.44
C GLN A 130 7.67 -8.66 4.17
N ALA A 131 7.02 -9.16 5.23
CA ALA A 131 5.86 -10.04 5.07
C ALA A 131 4.64 -9.30 4.48
N LEU A 132 4.44 -8.04 4.88
CA LEU A 132 3.37 -7.20 4.34
C LEU A 132 3.63 -6.84 2.88
N LEU A 133 4.88 -6.46 2.55
CA LEU A 133 5.29 -6.20 1.18
C LEU A 133 5.15 -7.44 0.31
N TRP A 134 5.54 -8.62 0.81
CA TRP A 134 5.30 -9.88 0.11
C TRP A 134 3.82 -10.04 -0.24
N CYS A 135 2.93 -9.87 0.75
CA CYS A 135 1.49 -9.98 0.53
C CYS A 135 0.95 -8.95 -0.47
N ALA A 136 1.48 -7.73 -0.47
CA ALA A 136 1.09 -6.68 -1.41
C ALA A 136 1.45 -7.06 -2.86
N LEU A 137 2.72 -7.43 -3.07
CA LEU A 137 3.31 -7.69 -4.39
C LEU A 137 2.88 -9.03 -4.99
N ALA A 138 2.49 -10.00 -4.15
CA ALA A 138 2.09 -11.31 -4.62
C ALA A 138 0.72 -11.30 -5.32
N THR A 139 -0.07 -10.23 -5.20
CA THR A 139 -1.47 -10.16 -5.61
C THR A 139 -1.70 -10.66 -7.05
N ASP A 140 -0.88 -10.23 -7.99
CA ASP A 140 -1.00 -10.57 -9.43
C ASP A 140 -0.31 -11.89 -9.80
N PHE A 141 0.43 -12.48 -8.85
CA PHE A 141 1.10 -13.76 -9.04
C PHE A 141 0.28 -14.92 -8.48
N GLY A 142 -0.42 -15.63 -9.36
CA GLY A 142 -1.24 -16.79 -8.95
C GLY A 142 -0.46 -17.94 -8.32
N ALA A 143 0.84 -18.08 -8.64
CA ALA A 143 1.70 -19.17 -8.17
C ALA A 143 2.60 -18.78 -6.97
N ILE A 144 2.68 -17.49 -6.62
CA ILE A 144 3.46 -17.02 -5.47
C ILE A 144 2.55 -17.00 -4.24
N ALA A 145 3.00 -17.61 -3.16
CA ALA A 145 2.27 -17.70 -1.89
C ALA A 145 3.21 -17.38 -0.71
N PRO A 146 2.71 -16.80 0.40
CA PRO A 146 1.31 -16.49 0.68
C PRO A 146 0.76 -15.31 -0.15
N ASN A 147 -0.48 -15.43 -0.62
CA ASN A 147 -1.17 -14.40 -1.41
C ASN A 147 -2.60 -14.20 -0.88
N PRO A 148 -2.82 -13.18 -0.01
CA PRO A 148 -4.13 -12.90 0.55
C PRO A 148 -5.10 -12.23 -0.43
N ARG A 149 -4.64 -11.83 -1.63
CA ARG A 149 -5.42 -11.17 -2.68
C ARG A 149 -6.20 -9.97 -2.15
N CYS A 150 -5.49 -9.09 -1.46
CA CYS A 150 -6.01 -7.85 -0.92
C CYS A 150 -5.00 -6.73 -1.11
N ALA A 151 -5.48 -5.49 -1.22
CA ALA A 151 -4.61 -4.34 -1.22
C ALA A 151 -4.01 -4.14 0.19
N VAL A 152 -2.71 -3.86 0.26
CA VAL A 152 -1.98 -3.63 1.50
C VAL A 152 -1.42 -2.21 1.47
N TYR A 153 -1.89 -1.38 2.39
CA TYR A 153 -1.37 -0.04 2.61
C TYR A 153 -0.51 -0.04 3.86
N LEU A 154 0.61 0.66 3.82
CA LEU A 154 1.51 0.84 4.96
C LEU A 154 1.55 2.32 5.32
N PHE A 155 1.46 2.63 6.61
CA PHE A 155 1.40 3.99 7.12
C PHE A 155 2.45 4.20 8.19
N ASN A 156 3.29 5.20 8.00
CA ASN A 156 4.02 5.85 9.08
C ASN A 156 3.21 7.10 9.49
N LEU A 157 2.28 6.92 10.42
CA LEU A 157 1.39 8.00 10.86
C LEU A 157 2.16 9.12 11.56
N ARG A 158 3.25 8.81 12.27
CA ARG A 158 4.10 9.83 12.91
C ARG A 158 4.81 10.69 11.87
N ALA A 159 5.39 10.05 10.85
CA ALA A 159 6.07 10.75 9.78
C ALA A 159 5.11 11.34 8.74
N GLY A 160 3.81 11.05 8.78
CA GLY A 160 2.85 11.51 7.79
C GLY A 160 3.17 11.01 6.38
N VAL A 161 3.53 9.74 6.24
CA VAL A 161 3.81 9.08 4.96
C VAL A 161 3.03 7.78 4.86
N MET A 162 2.46 7.51 3.69
CA MET A 162 1.87 6.23 3.36
C MET A 162 2.50 5.64 2.10
N VAL A 163 2.51 4.32 2.06
CA VAL A 163 3.04 3.52 0.97
C VAL A 163 1.94 2.61 0.45
N PHE A 164 1.79 2.56 -0.86
CA PHE A 164 0.87 1.66 -1.52
C PHE A 164 1.51 0.98 -2.74
N PRO A 165 2.00 -0.27 -2.57
CA PRO A 165 2.35 -1.14 -3.67
C PRO A 165 1.07 -1.64 -4.34
N TYR A 166 0.89 -1.33 -5.62
CA TYR A 166 -0.28 -1.74 -6.40
C TYR A 166 -0.21 -3.22 -6.78
N ASP A 167 0.98 -3.60 -7.23
CA ASP A 167 1.39 -4.89 -7.76
C ASP A 167 2.92 -4.94 -7.76
N ASP A 168 3.51 -5.90 -8.45
CA ASP A 168 4.96 -6.07 -8.60
C ASP A 168 5.64 -5.03 -9.50
N ARG A 169 4.87 -4.20 -10.21
CA ARG A 169 5.39 -3.21 -11.16
C ARG A 169 5.51 -1.84 -10.53
N GLY A 170 4.58 -1.46 -9.66
CA GLY A 170 4.48 -0.08 -9.17
C GLY A 170 4.19 0.08 -7.69
N MET A 171 4.74 1.14 -7.10
CA MET A 171 4.44 1.55 -5.73
C MET A 171 4.43 3.06 -5.59
N ASP A 172 3.40 3.59 -4.93
CA ASP A 172 3.33 5.00 -4.59
C ASP A 172 3.73 5.23 -3.14
N VAL A 173 4.45 6.34 -2.90
CA VAL A 173 4.80 6.85 -1.57
C VAL A 173 4.36 8.30 -1.50
N VAL A 174 3.38 8.60 -0.66
CA VAL A 174 2.76 9.93 -0.62
C VAL A 174 2.51 10.39 0.81
N GLY A 175 2.29 11.68 0.99
CA GLY A 175 1.90 12.25 2.28
C GLY A 175 2.24 13.72 2.44
N PRO A 176 1.86 14.32 3.58
CA PRO A 176 2.18 15.71 3.90
C PRO A 176 3.67 15.99 4.16
N ASN A 177 4.50 14.98 4.48
CA ASN A 177 5.90 15.20 4.84
C ASN A 177 6.82 15.30 3.61
N LYS A 178 6.89 16.52 3.04
CA LYS A 178 7.70 16.81 1.85
C LYS A 178 9.20 16.63 2.06
N ASP A 179 9.70 16.85 3.28
CA ASP A 179 11.12 16.67 3.59
C ASP A 179 11.55 15.21 3.49
N LEU A 180 10.74 14.29 4.03
CA LEU A 180 11.00 12.86 3.91
C LEU A 180 10.84 12.39 2.45
N LEU A 181 9.81 12.87 1.75
CA LEU A 181 9.63 12.54 0.33
C LEU A 181 10.80 13.04 -0.53
N SER A 182 11.29 14.27 -0.34
CA SER A 182 12.48 14.77 -1.02
C SER A 182 13.71 13.88 -0.78
N LYS A 183 13.95 13.46 0.47
CA LYS A 183 15.06 12.53 0.80
C LYS A 183 14.92 11.21 0.06
N LEU A 184 13.72 10.63 0.01
CA LEU A 184 13.45 9.39 -0.70
C LEU A 184 13.62 9.55 -2.22
N TYR A 185 13.15 10.67 -2.78
CA TYR A 185 13.32 11.00 -4.19
C TYR A 185 14.80 10.98 -4.59
N HIS A 186 15.67 11.65 -3.83
CA HIS A 186 17.10 11.70 -4.15
C HIS A 186 17.79 10.36 -3.90
N ARG A 187 17.46 9.68 -2.80
CA ARG A 187 18.11 8.41 -2.41
C ARG A 187 17.76 7.27 -3.36
N HIS A 188 16.49 7.19 -3.77
CA HIS A 188 15.93 6.13 -4.61
C HIS A 188 15.65 6.61 -6.04
N HIS A 189 16.36 7.64 -6.50
CA HIS A 189 16.12 8.31 -7.79
C HIS A 189 16.10 7.33 -8.98
N ALA A 190 16.94 6.29 -8.92
CA ALA A 190 17.03 5.25 -9.94
C ALA A 190 15.81 4.31 -10.00
N TYR A 191 14.94 4.34 -8.99
CA TYR A 191 13.73 3.52 -8.92
C TYR A 191 12.47 4.31 -9.28
N LEU A 192 12.57 5.62 -9.49
CA LEU A 192 11.42 6.46 -9.84
C LEU A 192 10.91 6.07 -11.23
N LEU A 193 9.58 6.00 -11.38
CA LEU A 193 8.94 5.69 -12.64
C LEU A 193 9.17 6.83 -13.65
N ASP A 194 9.82 6.52 -14.76
CA ASP A 194 10.20 7.52 -15.77
C ASP A 194 9.00 8.25 -16.39
N TYR A 195 7.86 7.57 -16.52
CA TYR A 195 6.64 8.18 -17.05
C TYR A 195 6.16 9.38 -16.22
N ASP A 196 6.17 9.25 -14.89
CA ASP A 196 5.72 10.29 -13.96
C ASP A 196 6.88 11.14 -13.41
N ARG A 197 8.11 10.92 -13.90
CA ARG A 197 9.31 11.67 -13.47
C ARG A 197 9.17 13.19 -13.64
N PRO A 198 8.65 13.75 -14.75
CA PRO A 198 8.48 15.20 -14.87
C PRO A 198 7.60 15.81 -13.77
N ALA A 199 6.59 15.07 -13.28
CA ALA A 199 5.73 15.53 -12.19
C ALA A 199 6.50 15.52 -10.85
N MET A 200 7.26 14.46 -10.57
CA MET A 200 8.09 14.39 -9.36
C MET A 200 9.23 15.41 -9.36
N ASP A 201 9.85 15.66 -10.52
CA ASP A 201 10.93 16.63 -10.67
C ASP A 201 10.44 18.06 -10.38
N ALA A 202 9.22 18.40 -10.80
CA ALA A 202 8.62 19.70 -10.51
C ALA A 202 8.49 19.95 -9.00
N ASP A 203 8.30 18.88 -8.22
CA ASP A 203 8.14 18.96 -6.77
C ASP A 203 9.45 18.78 -6.00
N PHE A 204 10.47 18.11 -6.54
CA PHE A 204 11.64 17.68 -5.75
C PHE A 204 13.02 17.92 -6.37
N ALA A 205 13.16 18.20 -7.67
CA ALA A 205 14.48 18.30 -8.30
C ALA A 205 15.33 19.50 -7.84
N GLY A 206 14.72 20.52 -7.22
CA GLY A 206 15.37 21.78 -6.85
C GLY A 206 15.80 21.95 -5.39
N PHE A 207 15.59 20.96 -4.53
CA PHE A 207 15.90 21.07 -3.09
C PHE A 207 17.34 20.58 -2.83
N PHE A 208 18.27 21.50 -2.54
CA PHE A 208 19.65 21.24 -2.08
C PHE A 208 19.93 21.90 -0.74
#